data_AF-A0A7U2EPZ4-F1
#
_entry.id   AF-A0A7U2EPZ4-F1
#
_cell.length_a   1.000
_cell.length_b   1.000
_cell.length_c   1.000
_cell.angle_alpha   90.00
_cell.angle_beta   90.00
_cell.angle_gamma   90.00
#
_symmetry.space_group_name_H-M   'P 1'
#
loop_
_entity.id
_entity.type
_entity.pdbx_description
1 polymer ?
#
loop_
_entity_poly.entity_id
_entity_poly.type
_entity_poly.pdbx_seq_one_letter_code
_entity_poly.pdbx_strand_id
1 'polypeptide(L)'
;MFETVALPANLQPQSTLVNLPAEIKHQIFKACLTFDDVISDPTVRGGTQRRPVQSFNVAILQTCQRLYHEIDRRPLFSQNTFRFTSVETARSFLKTLDDRYRESVHDIEIDICKVDSSLARDWLRYLAWGNGPWDSTSCSLHMDAPNLKTLRLNFESWPRVSMFRTELWILLRQMMATVRRLERIMVVGASKGQAMARRDPWSPAHFVGATDVDFDDLVPCMWKCVEAPANDKIIRWGRKDGRLSLEVVSKNHLLRHVDRAWHSPSVRSQGEGCWPENGSCLWSDYEKKDLKVMAMSMKD
;
A
#
# COMPACT_ATOMS: atom_id res chain seq x y z
N MET A 1 -27.42 -10.19 1.62
CA MET A 1 -28.09 -9.31 0.63
C MET A 1 -27.45 -7.94 0.80
N PHE A 2 -26.73 -7.47 -0.22
CA PHE A 2 -25.76 -6.38 -0.13
C PHE A 2 -26.41 -5.02 0.18
N GLU A 3 -26.19 -4.47 1.37
CA GLU A 3 -26.52 -3.08 1.73
C GLU A 3 -25.30 -2.14 1.69
N THR A 4 -24.42 -2.29 0.71
CA THR A 4 -23.32 -1.31 0.50
C THR A 4 -23.67 -0.24 -0.54
N VAL A 5 -24.62 -0.53 -1.43
CA VAL A 5 -25.16 0.42 -2.43
C VAL A 5 -26.65 0.13 -2.58
N ALA A 6 -27.50 1.13 -2.38
CA ALA A 6 -28.96 0.97 -2.50
C ALA A 6 -29.35 0.51 -3.91
N LEU A 7 -30.30 -0.43 -3.98
CA LEU A 7 -30.84 -0.94 -5.23
C LEU A 7 -31.58 0.19 -5.97
N PRO A 8 -31.27 0.45 -7.26
CA PRO A 8 -32.00 1.46 -8.01
C PRO A 8 -33.39 0.97 -8.43
N ALA A 9 -34.41 1.85 -8.37
CA ALA A 9 -35.78 1.55 -8.75
C ALA A 9 -36.04 1.59 -10.27
N ASN A 10 -35.08 2.12 -11.05
CA ASN A 10 -35.24 2.32 -12.49
C ASN A 10 -34.85 1.07 -13.29
N LEU A 11 -35.66 0.70 -14.28
CA LEU A 11 -35.40 -0.45 -15.17
C LEU A 11 -34.63 -0.09 -16.46
N GLN A 12 -34.59 1.19 -16.85
CA GLN A 12 -33.94 1.76 -18.05
C GLN A 12 -33.78 0.80 -19.26
N PRO A 13 -34.87 0.31 -19.87
CA PRO A 13 -34.83 -0.67 -20.96
C PRO A 13 -34.22 -0.13 -22.26
N GLN A 14 -34.08 1.19 -22.42
CA GLN A 14 -33.57 1.85 -23.64
C GLN A 14 -32.08 2.22 -23.59
N SER A 15 -31.38 1.90 -22.50
CA SER A 15 -29.97 2.30 -22.37
C SER A 15 -29.09 1.52 -23.35
N THR A 16 -28.34 2.23 -24.20
CA THR A 16 -27.38 1.64 -25.14
C THR A 16 -26.36 0.76 -24.43
N LEU A 17 -25.99 1.12 -23.20
CA LEU A 17 -25.08 0.35 -22.33
C LEU A 17 -25.60 -1.06 -22.03
N VAL A 18 -26.92 -1.24 -21.89
CA VAL A 18 -27.55 -2.53 -21.59
C VAL A 18 -27.49 -3.48 -22.80
N ASN A 19 -27.51 -2.92 -24.01
CA ASN A 19 -27.52 -3.64 -25.29
C ASN A 19 -26.11 -3.98 -25.81
N LEU A 20 -25.05 -3.51 -25.14
CA LEU A 20 -23.68 -3.85 -25.52
C LEU A 20 -23.37 -5.34 -25.25
N PRO A 21 -22.47 -5.95 -26.05
CA PRO A 21 -21.92 -7.26 -25.76
C PRO A 21 -21.32 -7.33 -24.34
N ALA A 22 -21.39 -8.51 -23.72
CA ALA A 22 -20.97 -8.70 -22.33
C ALA A 22 -19.50 -8.33 -22.09
N GLU A 23 -18.64 -8.57 -23.08
CA GLU A 23 -17.22 -8.27 -23.06
C GLU A 23 -16.98 -6.76 -22.94
N ILE A 24 -17.68 -5.96 -23.76
CA ILE A 24 -17.56 -4.50 -23.75
C ILE A 24 -18.12 -3.94 -22.45
N LYS A 25 -19.27 -4.44 -21.98
CA LYS A 25 -19.84 -4.07 -20.68
C LYS A 25 -18.83 -4.33 -19.55
N HIS A 26 -18.19 -5.50 -19.54
CA HIS A 26 -17.21 -5.85 -18.52
C HIS A 26 -16.00 -4.89 -18.53
N GLN A 27 -15.49 -4.52 -19.71
CA GLN A 27 -14.40 -3.55 -19.83
C GLN A 27 -14.80 -2.17 -19.30
N ILE A 28 -16.00 -1.69 -19.65
CA ILE A 28 -16.54 -0.40 -19.17
C ILE A 28 -16.67 -0.44 -17.64
N PHE A 29 -17.30 -1.48 -17.09
CA PHE A 29 -17.50 -1.59 -15.64
C PHE A 29 -16.18 -1.68 -14.89
N LYS A 30 -15.21 -2.43 -15.40
CA LYS A 30 -13.87 -2.52 -14.83
C LYS A 30 -13.21 -1.14 -14.77
N ALA A 31 -13.29 -0.37 -15.86
CA ALA A 31 -12.74 0.98 -15.91
C ALA A 31 -13.47 1.93 -14.93
N CYS A 32 -14.80 1.84 -14.81
CA CYS A 32 -15.56 2.66 -13.87
C CYS A 32 -15.29 2.32 -12.39
N LEU A 33 -14.89 1.07 -12.10
CA LEU A 33 -14.62 0.59 -10.75
C LEU A 33 -13.14 0.67 -10.36
N THR A 34 -12.26 1.12 -11.26
CA THR A 34 -10.84 1.29 -10.99
C THR A 34 -10.52 2.78 -10.93
N PHE A 35 -9.79 3.19 -9.91
CA PHE A 35 -9.45 4.59 -9.64
C PHE A 35 -7.93 4.74 -9.73
N ASP A 36 -7.50 5.85 -10.33
CA ASP A 36 -6.08 6.19 -10.39
C ASP A 36 -5.54 6.64 -9.02
N ASP A 37 -6.42 7.17 -8.18
CA ASP A 37 -6.13 7.63 -6.82
C ASP A 37 -6.54 6.62 -5.74
N VAL A 38 -5.94 6.78 -4.57
CA VAL A 38 -6.25 6.01 -3.36
C VAL A 38 -7.64 6.34 -2.80
N ILE A 39 -8.34 5.30 -2.34
CA ILE A 39 -9.65 5.44 -1.70
C ILE A 39 -9.41 5.59 -0.19
N SER A 40 -9.66 6.78 0.36
CA SER A 40 -9.26 7.11 1.75
C SER A 40 -10.41 7.00 2.74
N ASP A 41 -10.18 6.29 3.84
CA ASP A 41 -11.13 6.01 4.93
C ASP A 41 -12.55 5.72 4.40
N PRO A 42 -12.73 4.69 3.54
CA PRO A 42 -14.01 4.37 2.95
C PRO A 42 -15.03 4.04 4.04
N THR A 43 -16.13 4.79 4.08
CA THR A 43 -17.26 4.52 4.96
C THR A 43 -18.38 3.83 4.19
N VAL A 44 -18.88 2.70 4.70
CA VAL A 44 -20.18 2.18 4.27
C VAL A 44 -21.27 3.00 4.95
N ARG A 45 -22.24 3.51 4.19
CA ARG A 45 -23.28 4.41 4.70
C ARG A 45 -24.06 3.73 5.84
N GLY A 46 -23.83 4.18 7.07
CA GLY A 46 -24.56 3.76 8.26
C GLY A 46 -24.30 4.61 9.51
N GLY A 47 -23.54 5.71 9.40
CA GLY A 47 -23.22 6.58 10.52
C GLY A 47 -23.25 8.05 10.13
N THR A 48 -23.67 8.89 11.08
CA THR A 48 -23.88 10.35 11.01
C THR A 48 -22.59 11.18 10.81
N GLN A 49 -21.66 10.76 9.95
CA GLN A 49 -20.42 11.49 9.74
C GLN A 49 -20.51 12.52 8.60
N ARG A 50 -20.09 13.76 8.93
CA ARG A 50 -20.08 14.98 8.10
C ARG A 50 -18.94 15.06 7.08
N ARG A 51 -18.18 13.98 6.82
CA ARG A 51 -17.15 14.01 5.78
C ARG A 51 -17.77 13.66 4.42
N PRO A 52 -17.39 14.33 3.33
CA PRO A 52 -17.81 13.90 2.00
C PRO A 52 -17.25 12.49 1.80
N VAL A 53 -18.16 11.51 1.87
CA VAL A 53 -17.88 10.13 1.47
C VAL A 53 -17.35 10.25 0.05
N GLN A 54 -16.13 9.78 -0.23
CA GLN A 54 -15.72 9.54 -1.62
C GLN A 54 -16.77 8.59 -2.18
N SER A 55 -17.73 9.15 -2.91
CA SER A 55 -18.70 8.37 -3.62
C SER A 55 -17.87 7.58 -4.60
N PHE A 56 -17.70 6.28 -4.32
CA PHE A 56 -17.30 5.35 -5.36
C PHE A 56 -18.13 5.71 -6.60
N ASN A 57 -17.58 5.56 -7.80
CA ASN A 57 -18.36 5.62 -9.05
C ASN A 57 -19.39 4.46 -9.14
N VAL A 58 -19.97 4.05 -8.01
CA VAL A 58 -21.18 3.24 -7.85
C VAL A 58 -22.42 3.94 -8.41
N ALA A 59 -22.32 5.19 -8.89
CA ALA A 59 -23.38 5.80 -9.69
C ALA A 59 -23.80 4.89 -10.85
N ILE A 60 -22.85 4.16 -11.47
CA ILE A 60 -23.16 3.18 -12.51
C ILE A 60 -23.94 1.97 -11.97
N LEU A 61 -23.66 1.54 -10.74
CA LEU A 61 -24.40 0.49 -10.03
C LEU A 61 -25.81 0.96 -9.64
N GLN A 62 -26.03 2.27 -9.54
CA GLN A 62 -27.31 2.91 -9.23
C GLN A 62 -28.09 3.34 -10.48
N THR A 63 -27.59 3.06 -11.70
CA THR A 63 -28.28 3.48 -12.93
C THR A 63 -29.56 2.68 -13.19
N CYS A 64 -29.50 1.35 -13.05
CA CYS A 64 -30.67 0.49 -13.15
C CYS A 64 -30.47 -0.86 -12.44
N GLN A 65 -31.58 -1.50 -12.07
CA GLN A 65 -31.57 -2.71 -11.26
C GLN A 65 -30.86 -3.87 -11.97
N ARG A 66 -31.05 -3.96 -13.30
CA ARG A 66 -30.40 -4.97 -14.13
C ARG A 66 -28.87 -4.86 -14.06
N LEU A 67 -28.33 -3.66 -14.23
CA LEU A 67 -26.89 -3.42 -14.13
C LEU A 67 -26.35 -3.71 -12.72
N TYR A 68 -27.11 -3.38 -11.67
CA TYR A 68 -26.72 -3.69 -10.29
C TYR A 68 -26.38 -5.17 -10.07
N HIS A 69 -27.12 -6.08 -10.72
CA HIS A 69 -26.92 -7.53 -10.64
C HIS A 69 -25.94 -8.07 -11.68
N GLU A 70 -25.83 -7.44 -12.85
CA GLU A 70 -24.89 -7.85 -13.91
C GLU A 70 -23.43 -7.47 -13.59
N ILE A 71 -23.19 -6.37 -12.86
CA ILE A 71 -21.84 -5.84 -12.63
C ILE A 71 -21.07 -6.70 -11.64
N ASP A 72 -19.91 -7.21 -12.08
CA ASP A 72 -18.89 -7.76 -11.19
C ASP A 72 -18.16 -6.64 -10.44
N ARG A 73 -18.29 -6.63 -9.12
CA ARG A 73 -17.68 -5.61 -8.24
C ARG A 73 -16.28 -6.00 -7.76
N ARG A 74 -15.81 -7.22 -8.01
CA ARG A 74 -14.46 -7.65 -7.59
C ARG A 74 -13.33 -6.73 -8.06
N PRO A 75 -13.36 -6.12 -9.27
CA PRO A 75 -12.37 -5.13 -9.67
C PRO A 75 -12.23 -3.95 -8.69
N LEU A 76 -13.33 -3.52 -8.07
CA LEU A 76 -13.32 -2.44 -7.08
C LEU A 76 -12.40 -2.75 -5.90
N PHE A 77 -12.33 -4.00 -5.46
CA PHE A 77 -11.54 -4.39 -4.30
C PHE A 77 -10.15 -4.89 -4.68
N SER A 78 -10.02 -5.52 -5.85
CA SER A 78 -8.80 -6.21 -6.27
C SER A 78 -7.80 -5.34 -7.03
N GLN A 79 -8.22 -4.16 -7.52
CA GLN A 79 -7.40 -3.27 -8.35
C GLN A 79 -7.23 -1.86 -7.75
N ASN A 80 -7.91 -1.55 -6.65
CA ASN A 80 -7.78 -0.26 -5.98
C ASN A 80 -6.98 -0.37 -4.69
N THR A 81 -6.47 0.78 -4.27
CA THR A 81 -5.76 0.94 -3.00
C THR A 81 -6.69 1.55 -1.98
N PHE A 82 -6.84 0.89 -0.83
CA PHE A 82 -7.62 1.42 0.29
C PHE A 82 -6.69 1.98 1.36
N ARG A 83 -6.77 3.30 1.58
CA ARG A 83 -5.99 4.00 2.60
C ARG A 83 -6.80 4.13 3.88
N PHE A 84 -6.19 3.83 5.02
CA PHE A 84 -6.80 3.99 6.33
C PHE A 84 -5.90 4.81 7.25
N THR A 85 -6.53 5.70 8.03
CA THR A 85 -5.84 6.49 9.06
C THR A 85 -5.96 5.90 10.47
N SER A 86 -6.93 5.01 10.69
CA SER A 86 -7.10 4.29 11.96
C SER A 86 -7.47 2.82 11.75
N VAL A 87 -7.20 2.00 12.78
CA VAL A 87 -7.61 0.58 12.80
C VAL A 87 -9.14 0.47 12.81
N GLU A 88 -9.83 1.37 13.50
CA GLU A 88 -11.28 1.36 13.59
C GLU A 88 -11.93 1.48 12.19
N THR A 89 -11.47 2.42 11.36
CA THR A 89 -12.01 2.61 10.01
C THR A 89 -11.71 1.41 9.11
N ALA A 90 -10.49 0.88 9.17
CA ALA A 90 -10.10 -0.33 8.43
C ALA A 90 -10.99 -1.53 8.78
N ARG A 91 -11.15 -1.79 10.08
CA ARG A 91 -11.95 -2.93 10.57
C ARG A 91 -13.42 -2.78 10.25
N SER A 92 -13.98 -1.59 10.48
CA SER A 92 -15.38 -1.31 10.18
C SER A 92 -15.66 -1.55 8.70
N PHE A 93 -14.82 -1.01 7.82
CA PHE A 93 -14.92 -1.25 6.38
C PHE A 93 -14.83 -2.74 6.01
N LEU A 94 -13.76 -3.43 6.40
CA LEU A 94 -13.54 -4.83 6.01
C LEU A 94 -14.63 -5.77 6.54
N LYS A 95 -15.16 -5.51 7.73
CA LYS A 95 -16.25 -6.31 8.31
C LYS A 95 -17.60 -6.07 7.67
N THR A 96 -17.85 -4.88 7.13
CA THR A 96 -19.08 -4.59 6.37
C THR A 96 -19.12 -5.23 4.99
N LEU A 97 -17.97 -5.71 4.48
CA LEU A 97 -17.91 -6.44 3.22
C LEU A 97 -18.31 -7.91 3.42
N ASP A 98 -19.11 -8.42 2.49
CA ASP A 98 -19.32 -9.86 2.31
C ASP A 98 -17.97 -10.57 2.07
N ASP A 99 -17.85 -11.82 2.51
CA ASP A 99 -16.58 -12.57 2.52
C ASP A 99 -15.90 -12.61 1.14
N ARG A 100 -16.68 -12.83 0.08
CA ARG A 100 -16.23 -12.79 -1.33
C ARG A 100 -15.52 -11.49 -1.75
N TYR A 101 -15.92 -10.34 -1.19
CA TYR A 101 -15.29 -9.05 -1.47
C TYR A 101 -14.16 -8.74 -0.52
N ARG A 102 -14.28 -9.17 0.74
CA ARG A 102 -13.19 -9.12 1.72
C ARG A 102 -11.95 -9.86 1.21
N GLU A 103 -12.15 -11.05 0.65
CA GLU A 103 -11.11 -11.85 -0.02
C GLU A 103 -10.56 -11.20 -1.30
N SER A 104 -11.25 -10.23 -1.87
CA SER A 104 -10.80 -9.52 -3.06
C SER A 104 -10.00 -8.26 -2.72
N VAL A 105 -9.89 -7.87 -1.44
CA VAL A 105 -9.06 -6.72 -1.02
C VAL A 105 -7.59 -7.13 -1.05
N HIS A 106 -6.85 -6.62 -2.02
CA HIS A 106 -5.45 -7.01 -2.23
C HIS A 106 -4.43 -5.93 -1.87
N ASP A 107 -4.85 -4.67 -1.70
CA ASP A 107 -3.94 -3.55 -1.56
C ASP A 107 -4.44 -2.53 -0.53
N ILE A 108 -3.71 -2.44 0.58
CA ILE A 108 -4.03 -1.56 1.71
C ILE A 108 -2.87 -0.61 1.98
N GLU A 109 -3.19 0.65 2.20
CA GLU A 109 -2.26 1.67 2.67
C GLU A 109 -2.63 2.12 4.09
N ILE A 110 -1.64 2.16 4.97
CA ILE A 110 -1.74 2.74 6.31
C ILE A 110 -1.10 4.11 6.25
N ASP A 111 -1.90 5.15 6.48
CA ASP A 111 -1.41 6.53 6.53
C ASP A 111 -1.14 6.93 7.97
N ILE A 112 0.13 7.22 8.29
CA ILE A 112 0.54 7.58 9.65
C ILE A 112 0.35 9.07 9.97
N CYS A 113 -0.30 9.85 9.09
CA CYS A 113 -0.44 11.30 9.24
C CYS A 113 -0.98 11.78 10.60
N LYS A 114 -1.84 10.98 11.24
CA LYS A 114 -2.48 11.27 12.53
C LYS A 114 -2.01 10.37 13.66
N VAL A 115 -0.99 9.54 13.42
CA VAL A 115 -0.57 8.54 14.40
C VAL A 115 0.07 9.22 15.61
N ASP A 116 -0.46 8.87 16.78
CA ASP A 116 0.13 9.10 18.09
C ASP A 116 0.54 7.77 18.74
N SER A 117 1.01 7.80 19.98
CA SER A 117 1.42 6.58 20.70
C SER A 117 0.28 5.58 20.94
N SER A 118 -0.98 6.00 20.90
CA SER A 118 -2.15 5.12 21.07
C SER A 118 -2.49 4.41 19.76
N LEU A 119 -2.63 5.17 18.66
CA LEU A 119 -2.88 4.64 17.32
C LEU A 119 -1.73 3.74 16.84
N ALA A 120 -0.49 4.08 17.21
CA ALA A 120 0.67 3.22 16.95
C ALA A 120 0.47 1.82 17.55
N ARG A 121 0.06 1.72 18.82
CA ARG A 121 -0.19 0.42 19.48
C ARG A 121 -1.35 -0.33 18.83
N ASP A 122 -2.40 0.37 18.45
CA ASP A 122 -3.54 -0.25 17.78
C ASP A 122 -3.13 -0.86 16.44
N TRP A 123 -2.37 -0.12 15.63
CA TRP A 123 -1.84 -0.64 14.37
C TRP A 123 -0.92 -1.84 14.58
N LEU A 124 -0.04 -1.80 15.59
CA LEU A 124 0.85 -2.92 15.90
C LEU A 124 0.08 -4.19 16.31
N ARG A 125 -0.98 -4.04 17.11
CA ARG A 125 -1.89 -5.15 17.46
C ARG A 125 -2.65 -5.68 16.26
N TYR A 126 -3.12 -4.79 15.41
CA TYR A 126 -3.91 -5.17 14.24
C TYR A 126 -3.06 -5.86 13.16
N LEU A 127 -1.82 -5.43 12.99
CA LEU A 127 -0.86 -6.04 12.05
C LEU A 127 -0.23 -7.33 12.56
N ALA A 128 -0.32 -7.62 13.86
CA ALA A 128 0.27 -8.82 14.45
C ALA A 128 -0.20 -10.09 13.73
N TRP A 129 0.74 -10.71 13.02
CA TRP A 129 0.60 -12.09 12.58
C TRP A 129 0.93 -12.99 13.77
N GLY A 130 0.05 -13.95 14.09
CA GLY A 130 0.05 -14.67 15.36
C GLY A 130 1.43 -15.16 15.85
N ASN A 131 1.59 -15.23 17.18
CA ASN A 131 2.84 -15.50 17.93
C ASN A 131 3.75 -14.29 18.24
N GLY A 132 3.17 -13.11 18.52
CA GLY A 132 3.91 -11.92 18.96
C GLY A 132 3.37 -11.31 20.26
N PRO A 133 4.09 -10.37 20.90
CA PRO A 133 3.63 -9.68 22.12
C PRO A 133 2.35 -8.85 21.90
N TRP A 134 1.99 -8.62 20.64
CA TRP A 134 0.82 -7.86 20.21
C TRP A 134 -0.33 -8.74 19.71
N ASP A 135 -0.19 -10.07 19.81
CA ASP A 135 -1.19 -11.02 19.32
C ASP A 135 -2.47 -10.95 20.17
N SER A 136 -3.57 -10.55 19.53
CA SER A 136 -4.91 -10.67 20.09
C SER A 136 -5.70 -11.59 19.17
N THR A 137 -6.04 -12.77 19.68
CA THR A 137 -6.54 -13.96 18.97
C THR A 137 -7.83 -13.79 18.15
N SER A 138 -8.39 -12.58 18.01
CA SER A 138 -9.68 -12.35 17.37
C SER A 138 -9.76 -11.14 16.42
N CYS A 139 -8.68 -10.38 16.23
CA CYS A 139 -8.79 -9.04 15.64
C CYS A 139 -7.53 -8.60 14.85
N SER A 140 -7.19 -9.27 13.74
CA SER A 140 -6.00 -8.95 12.93
C SER A 140 -6.33 -8.63 11.47
N LEU A 141 -5.45 -7.88 10.80
CA LEU A 141 -5.57 -7.53 9.40
C LEU A 141 -5.58 -8.78 8.50
N HIS A 142 -4.81 -9.81 8.84
CA HIS A 142 -4.77 -11.05 8.05
C HIS A 142 -6.08 -11.87 8.15
N MET A 143 -6.89 -11.67 9.19
CA MET A 143 -8.22 -12.27 9.28
C MET A 143 -9.26 -11.41 8.54
N ASP A 144 -9.14 -10.09 8.65
CA ASP A 144 -10.05 -9.13 8.02
C ASP A 144 -9.75 -8.94 6.51
N ALA A 145 -8.57 -9.30 6.01
CA ALA A 145 -8.16 -9.25 4.61
C ALA A 145 -7.24 -10.44 4.27
N PRO A 146 -7.79 -11.66 4.15
CA PRO A 146 -6.99 -12.90 4.11
C PRO A 146 -6.13 -13.06 2.87
N ASN A 147 -6.47 -12.40 1.76
CA ASN A 147 -5.71 -12.43 0.51
C ASN A 147 -4.95 -11.12 0.25
N LEU A 148 -4.63 -10.37 1.31
CA LEU A 148 -3.85 -9.15 1.17
C LEU A 148 -2.50 -9.44 0.50
N LYS A 149 -2.23 -8.76 -0.62
CA LYS A 149 -0.99 -8.94 -1.40
C LYS A 149 0.00 -7.80 -1.19
N THR A 150 -0.52 -6.59 -1.04
CA THR A 150 0.25 -5.36 -0.92
C THR A 150 -0.11 -4.65 0.36
N LEU A 151 0.90 -4.32 1.16
CA LEU A 151 0.79 -3.36 2.24
C LEU A 151 1.64 -2.12 1.91
N ARG A 152 1.08 -0.94 2.10
CA ARG A 152 1.79 0.33 1.97
C ARG A 152 1.80 1.06 3.31
N LEU A 153 2.96 1.54 3.72
CA LEU A 153 3.15 2.33 4.94
C LEU A 153 3.49 3.75 4.52
N ASN A 154 2.55 4.67 4.67
CA ASN A 154 2.69 6.04 4.20
C ASN A 154 3.12 6.98 5.32
N PHE A 155 4.41 7.33 5.29
CA PHE A 155 5.11 8.26 6.17
C PHE A 155 5.37 9.62 5.52
N GLU A 156 4.71 9.96 4.40
CA GLU A 156 4.90 11.24 3.70
C GLU A 156 4.61 12.46 4.59
N SER A 157 3.73 12.32 5.58
CA SER A 157 3.40 13.39 6.51
C SER A 157 4.54 13.77 7.45
N TRP A 158 5.61 12.98 7.52
CA TRP A 158 6.85 13.38 8.18
C TRP A 158 7.40 14.68 7.56
N PRO A 159 7.83 15.71 8.33
CA PRO A 159 8.06 15.75 9.79
C PRO A 159 6.90 16.31 10.63
N ARG A 160 5.67 16.36 10.10
CA ARG A 160 4.51 16.92 10.79
C ARG A 160 3.80 15.96 11.74
N VAL A 161 4.28 14.71 11.80
CA VAL A 161 3.72 13.67 12.67
C VAL A 161 4.08 13.98 14.13
N SER A 162 3.10 13.89 15.02
CA SER A 162 3.23 14.23 16.44
C SER A 162 3.90 13.13 17.26
N MET A 163 5.06 12.65 16.82
CA MET A 163 5.83 11.60 17.47
C MET A 163 7.32 11.84 17.26
N PHE A 164 8.15 11.42 18.21
CA PHE A 164 9.60 11.56 18.10
C PHE A 164 10.16 10.70 16.95
N ARG A 165 11.26 11.15 16.33
CA ARG A 165 11.92 10.45 15.21
C ARG A 165 12.23 8.99 15.52
N THR A 166 12.83 8.77 16.70
CA THR A 166 13.21 7.43 17.17
C THR A 166 12.00 6.54 17.37
N GLU A 167 10.90 7.08 17.91
CA GLU A 167 9.66 6.34 18.10
C GLU A 167 8.99 5.99 16.77
N LEU A 168 8.96 6.93 15.81
CA LEU A 168 8.44 6.66 14.46
C LEU A 168 9.24 5.59 13.74
N TRP A 169 10.55 5.59 13.93
CA TRP A 169 11.41 4.56 13.38
C TRP A 169 11.14 3.18 14.01
N ILE A 170 11.04 3.13 15.33
CA ILE A 170 10.70 1.90 16.05
C ILE A 170 9.33 1.39 15.59
N LEU A 171 8.35 2.28 15.44
CA LEU A 171 7.03 1.95 14.93
C LEU A 171 7.11 1.33 13.54
N LEU A 172 7.80 1.98 12.59
CA LEU A 172 7.98 1.46 11.24
C LEU A 172 8.57 0.04 11.24
N ARG A 173 9.66 -0.17 12.01
CA ARG A 173 10.29 -1.48 12.15
C ARG A 173 9.36 -2.53 12.74
N GLN A 174 8.60 -2.18 13.78
CA GLN A 174 7.66 -3.08 14.42
C GLN A 174 6.45 -3.42 13.52
N MET A 175 5.96 -2.47 12.73
CA MET A 175 4.91 -2.71 11.72
C MET A 175 5.38 -3.72 10.66
N MET A 176 6.62 -3.63 10.19
CA MET A 176 7.16 -4.62 9.24
C MET A 176 7.48 -5.95 9.92
N ALA A 177 7.97 -5.93 11.16
CA ALA A 177 8.29 -7.15 11.90
C ALA A 177 7.06 -8.04 12.13
N THR A 178 5.87 -7.45 12.21
CA THR A 178 4.59 -8.13 12.46
C THR A 178 3.90 -8.65 11.22
N VAL A 179 4.32 -8.25 10.01
CA VAL A 179 3.63 -8.59 8.76
C VAL A 179 4.40 -9.65 7.96
N ARG A 180 3.69 -10.61 7.38
CA ARG A 180 4.24 -11.71 6.58
C ARG A 180 3.34 -12.00 5.38
N ARG A 181 3.83 -12.85 4.47
CA ARG A 181 3.04 -13.45 3.37
C ARG A 181 2.50 -12.45 2.34
N LEU A 182 3.19 -11.31 2.19
CA LEU A 182 2.86 -10.33 1.15
C LEU A 182 3.54 -10.68 -0.17
N GLU A 183 2.98 -10.20 -1.27
CA GLU A 183 3.67 -10.17 -2.56
C GLU A 183 4.45 -8.85 -2.76
N ARG A 184 4.09 -7.80 -2.00
CA ARG A 184 4.67 -6.45 -2.06
C ARG A 184 4.53 -5.71 -0.73
N ILE A 185 5.60 -5.03 -0.33
CA ILE A 185 5.59 -4.05 0.76
C ILE A 185 6.16 -2.74 0.23
N MET A 186 5.51 -1.62 0.53
CA MET A 186 5.96 -0.29 0.15
C MET A 186 6.01 0.62 1.37
N VAL A 187 7.06 1.43 1.47
CA VAL A 187 7.15 2.53 2.42
C VAL A 187 7.25 3.83 1.62
N VAL A 188 6.34 4.75 1.89
CA VAL A 188 6.30 6.07 1.24
C VAL A 188 6.83 7.09 2.24
N GLY A 189 7.81 7.90 1.83
CA GLY A 189 8.42 8.93 2.65
C GLY A 189 8.38 10.31 2.00
N ALA A 190 8.73 11.32 2.80
CA ALA A 190 8.93 12.68 2.33
C ALA A 190 10.33 12.85 1.73
N SER A 191 10.41 13.28 0.48
CA SER A 191 11.67 13.40 -0.24
C SER A 191 11.71 14.68 -1.08
N LYS A 192 11.77 15.81 -0.38
CA LYS A 192 11.74 17.15 -1.00
C LYS A 192 13.14 17.77 -1.04
N GLY A 193 13.47 18.40 -2.17
CA GLY A 193 14.69 19.18 -2.35
C GLY A 193 15.91 18.39 -2.82
N GLN A 194 16.90 19.11 -3.34
CA GLN A 194 18.10 18.53 -3.98
C GLN A 194 18.95 17.69 -3.03
N ALA A 195 19.02 18.06 -1.75
CA ALA A 195 19.76 17.29 -0.75
C ALA A 195 19.19 15.88 -0.58
N MET A 196 17.87 15.72 -0.69
CA MET A 196 17.21 14.41 -0.60
C MET A 196 17.41 13.55 -1.86
N ALA A 197 17.63 14.16 -3.02
CA ALA A 197 17.92 13.42 -4.26
C ALA A 197 19.32 12.77 -4.26
N ARG A 198 20.26 13.33 -3.48
CA ARG A 198 21.61 12.77 -3.30
C ARG A 198 21.64 11.62 -2.29
N ARG A 199 20.66 11.58 -1.38
CA ARG A 199 20.54 10.51 -0.39
C ARG A 199 20.09 9.22 -1.03
N ASP A 200 20.54 8.15 -0.41
CA ASP A 200 20.19 6.79 -0.77
C ASP A 200 18.68 6.56 -0.67
N PRO A 201 18.05 5.85 -1.62
CA PRO A 201 16.60 5.65 -1.61
C PRO A 201 16.06 4.90 -0.37
N TRP A 202 16.92 4.20 0.35
CA TRP A 202 16.60 3.52 1.60
C TRP A 202 17.05 4.27 2.85
N SER A 203 17.58 5.48 2.71
CA SER A 203 17.98 6.30 3.85
C SER A 203 16.77 6.57 4.77
N PRO A 204 16.89 6.29 6.08
CA PRO A 204 15.84 6.59 7.07
C PRO A 204 15.38 8.06 7.06
N ALA A 205 16.23 8.96 6.56
CA ALA A 205 15.93 10.37 6.41
C ALA A 205 14.67 10.67 5.60
N HIS A 206 14.34 9.81 4.63
CA HIS A 206 13.14 9.95 3.81
C HIS A 206 11.86 9.62 4.59
N PHE A 207 11.94 8.80 5.62
CA PHE A 207 10.77 8.23 6.29
C PHE A 207 10.57 8.81 7.70
N VAL A 208 11.66 9.09 8.41
CA VAL A 208 11.65 9.50 9.83
C VAL A 208 12.69 10.58 10.16
N GLY A 209 13.46 11.06 9.18
CA GLY A 209 14.42 12.17 9.37
C GLY A 209 15.63 11.83 10.24
N ALA A 210 15.92 10.54 10.47
CA ALA A 210 17.08 10.11 11.24
C ALA A 210 18.37 10.17 10.37
N THR A 211 19.34 10.97 10.79
CA THR A 211 20.73 10.95 10.31
C THR A 211 21.68 10.29 11.29
N ASP A 212 21.26 10.14 12.55
CA ASP A 212 22.16 9.92 13.68
C ASP A 212 22.06 8.49 14.21
N VAL A 213 21.56 7.57 13.38
CA VAL A 213 21.26 6.23 13.86
C VAL A 213 21.56 5.17 12.81
N ASP A 214 22.30 4.15 13.24
CA ASP A 214 22.74 2.99 12.45
C ASP A 214 21.55 2.08 12.11
N PHE A 215 20.77 2.53 11.13
CA PHE A 215 19.45 2.00 10.81
C PHE A 215 19.37 1.47 9.37
N ASP A 216 20.40 0.73 8.97
CA ASP A 216 20.51 0.08 7.65
C ASP A 216 19.64 -1.18 7.50
N ASP A 217 18.66 -1.38 8.39
CA ASP A 217 17.82 -2.59 8.38
C ASP A 217 16.44 -2.41 7.73
N LEU A 218 16.13 -1.24 7.15
CA LEU A 218 14.84 -1.01 6.47
C LEU A 218 14.56 -2.04 5.38
N VAL A 219 15.47 -2.16 4.42
CA VAL A 219 15.31 -3.08 3.29
C VAL A 219 15.33 -4.54 3.77
N PRO A 220 16.23 -4.97 4.68
CA PRO A 220 16.12 -6.27 5.33
C PRO A 220 14.78 -6.57 6.00
N CYS A 221 14.18 -5.59 6.70
CA CYS A 221 12.85 -5.72 7.30
C CYS A 221 11.76 -5.88 6.23
N MET A 222 11.77 -5.04 5.19
CA MET A 222 10.85 -5.14 4.06
C MET A 222 10.97 -6.48 3.33
N TRP A 223 12.20 -6.96 3.14
CA TRP A 223 12.50 -8.22 2.45
C TRP A 223 11.85 -9.43 3.13
N LYS A 224 11.79 -9.43 4.46
CA LYS A 224 11.14 -10.50 5.26
C LYS A 224 9.62 -10.48 5.18
N CYS A 225 9.00 -9.34 4.82
CA CYS A 225 7.56 -9.23 4.68
C CYS A 225 7.03 -9.96 3.42
N VAL A 226 7.85 -10.01 2.37
CA VAL A 226 7.49 -10.57 1.06
C VAL A 226 7.75 -12.07 1.01
N GLU A 227 6.74 -12.86 0.66
CA GLU A 227 6.83 -14.31 0.49
C GLU A 227 7.13 -14.64 -0.99
N ALA A 228 8.42 -14.78 -1.26
CA ALA A 228 8.96 -15.23 -2.54
C ALA A 228 10.37 -15.79 -2.34
N PRO A 229 10.91 -16.61 -3.26
CA PRO A 229 12.33 -16.94 -3.28
C PRO A 229 13.19 -15.66 -3.34
N ALA A 230 14.38 -15.69 -2.71
CA ALA A 230 15.26 -14.53 -2.67
C ALA A 230 15.62 -13.97 -4.06
N ASN A 231 15.81 -14.87 -5.04
CA ASN A 231 16.13 -14.50 -6.42
C ASN A 231 14.93 -13.93 -7.21
N ASP A 232 13.73 -14.04 -6.65
CA ASP A 232 12.47 -13.57 -7.24
C ASP A 232 11.90 -12.34 -6.52
N LYS A 233 12.73 -11.64 -5.75
CA LYS A 233 12.39 -10.37 -5.13
C LYS A 233 13.23 -9.24 -5.69
N ILE A 234 12.62 -8.07 -5.81
CA ILE A 234 13.25 -6.88 -6.37
C ILE A 234 13.02 -5.72 -5.42
N ILE A 235 14.08 -4.95 -5.18
CA ILE A 235 14.02 -3.69 -4.46
C ILE A 235 13.82 -2.60 -5.51
N ARG A 236 12.82 -1.74 -5.35
CA ARG A 236 12.58 -0.62 -6.27
C ARG A 236 12.38 0.67 -5.49
N TRP A 237 12.70 1.77 -6.14
CA TRP A 237 12.35 3.09 -5.64
C TRP A 237 11.78 3.95 -6.76
N GLY A 238 10.94 4.90 -6.38
CA GLY A 238 10.42 5.92 -7.27
C GLY A 238 10.26 7.27 -6.56
N ARG A 239 10.65 8.33 -7.24
CA ARG A 239 10.52 9.71 -6.77
C ARG A 239 9.48 10.41 -7.62
N LYS A 240 8.47 10.98 -6.98
CA LYS A 240 7.42 11.74 -7.66
C LYS A 240 6.83 12.77 -6.70
N ASP A 241 6.64 14.00 -7.15
CA ASP A 241 5.95 15.06 -6.40
C ASP A 241 6.51 15.29 -4.97
N GLY A 242 7.82 15.15 -4.81
CA GLY A 242 8.49 15.30 -3.51
C GLY A 242 8.26 14.13 -2.54
N ARG A 243 7.82 12.99 -3.05
CA ARG A 243 7.67 11.71 -2.34
C ARG A 243 8.74 10.73 -2.80
N LEU A 244 9.12 9.82 -1.91
CA LEU A 244 9.91 8.66 -2.25
C LEU A 244 9.13 7.40 -1.86
N SER A 245 8.83 6.56 -2.84
CA SER A 245 8.27 5.24 -2.62
C SER A 245 9.41 4.23 -2.71
N LEU A 246 9.72 3.56 -1.60
CA LEU A 246 10.62 2.42 -1.55
C LEU A 246 9.76 1.16 -1.46
N GLU A 247 10.07 0.13 -2.25
CA GLU A 247 9.32 -1.12 -2.22
C GLU A 247 10.21 -2.35 -2.35
N VAL A 248 9.75 -3.44 -1.75
CA VAL A 248 10.20 -4.80 -2.06
C VAL A 248 9.01 -5.55 -2.62
N VAL A 249 9.20 -6.18 -3.78
CA VAL A 249 8.13 -6.82 -4.54
C VAL A 249 8.60 -8.14 -5.13
N SER A 250 7.71 -9.14 -5.15
CA SER A 250 7.97 -10.37 -5.89
C SER A 250 7.93 -10.11 -7.40
N LYS A 251 8.82 -10.75 -8.16
CA LYS A 251 8.92 -10.60 -9.62
C LYS A 251 7.61 -10.95 -10.33
N ASN A 252 6.91 -11.98 -9.84
CA ASN A 252 5.61 -12.37 -10.38
C ASN A 252 4.55 -11.27 -10.19
N HIS A 253 4.48 -10.67 -8.99
CA HIS A 253 3.56 -9.57 -8.73
C HIS A 253 3.91 -8.32 -9.54
N LEU A 254 5.21 -8.00 -9.60
CA LEU A 254 5.75 -6.89 -10.39
C LEU A 254 5.26 -6.97 -11.84
N LEU A 255 5.54 -8.08 -12.51
CA LEU A 255 5.25 -8.26 -13.94
C LEU A 255 3.75 -8.37 -14.27
N ARG A 256 2.89 -8.73 -13.30
CA ARG A 256 1.45 -8.85 -13.52
C ARG A 256 0.69 -7.56 -13.22
N HIS A 257 1.08 -6.88 -12.14
CA HIS A 257 0.24 -5.88 -11.49
C HIS A 257 0.89 -4.50 -11.32
N VAL A 258 2.23 -4.40 -11.33
CA VAL A 258 2.92 -3.13 -11.01
C VAL A 258 3.63 -2.54 -12.22
N ASP A 259 4.49 -3.31 -12.88
CA ASP A 259 5.32 -2.88 -14.00
C ASP A 259 5.54 -4.06 -14.97
N ARG A 260 4.62 -4.19 -15.93
CA ARG A 260 4.62 -5.30 -16.90
C ARG A 260 5.80 -5.23 -17.88
N ALA A 261 6.36 -4.04 -18.05
CA ALA A 261 7.49 -3.77 -18.93
C ALA A 261 8.81 -3.75 -18.15
N TRP A 262 8.85 -4.27 -16.93
CA TRP A 262 10.11 -4.44 -16.22
C TRP A 262 10.88 -5.63 -16.81
N HIS A 263 12.10 -5.37 -17.28
CA HIS A 263 12.94 -6.41 -17.90
C HIS A 263 14.18 -6.72 -17.04
N SER A 264 14.80 -5.70 -16.45
CA SER A 264 16.03 -5.84 -15.68
C SER A 264 16.19 -4.73 -14.63
N PRO A 265 17.02 -4.95 -13.60
CA PRO A 265 17.36 -3.93 -12.63
C PRO A 265 18.05 -2.73 -13.28
N SER A 266 17.57 -1.53 -12.97
CA SER A 266 18.22 -0.26 -13.32
C SER A 266 19.18 0.15 -12.22
N VAL A 267 20.42 -0.31 -12.34
CA VAL A 267 21.51 0.03 -11.41
C VAL A 267 22.05 1.43 -11.73
N ARG A 268 22.46 2.18 -10.70
CA ARG A 268 23.11 3.49 -10.84
C ARG A 268 24.35 3.37 -11.75
N SER A 269 24.44 4.25 -12.75
CA SER A 269 25.66 4.48 -13.53
C SER A 269 26.74 5.08 -12.60
N GLN A 270 27.95 4.51 -12.61
CA GLN A 270 29.05 5.11 -11.84
C GLN A 270 29.34 6.52 -12.37
N GLY A 271 29.22 7.54 -11.53
CA GLY A 271 29.58 8.93 -11.86
C GLY A 271 28.49 9.99 -11.66
N GLU A 272 27.23 9.60 -11.51
CA GLU A 272 26.15 10.57 -11.28
C GLU A 272 26.10 10.99 -9.80
N GLY A 273 26.13 12.29 -9.50
CA GLY A 273 26.08 12.82 -8.13
C GLY A 273 24.74 12.63 -7.39
N CYS A 274 23.71 12.13 -8.08
CA CYS A 274 22.36 11.87 -7.55
C CYS A 274 21.93 10.43 -7.88
N TRP A 275 20.95 9.91 -7.14
CA TRP A 275 20.27 8.67 -7.52
C TRP A 275 19.25 8.95 -8.63
N PRO A 276 19.01 8.00 -9.56
CA PRO A 276 17.96 8.18 -10.56
C PRO A 276 16.59 8.29 -9.87
N GLU A 277 15.68 9.04 -10.48
CA GLU A 277 14.35 9.27 -9.93
C GLU A 277 13.61 7.96 -9.66
N ASN A 278 13.68 7.03 -10.60
CA ASN A 278 13.14 5.69 -10.49
C ASN A 278 14.24 4.67 -10.74
N GLY A 279 14.30 3.62 -9.94
CA GLY A 279 15.31 2.59 -10.10
C GLY A 279 14.96 1.28 -9.42
N SER A 280 15.78 0.27 -9.69
CA SER A 280 15.58 -1.06 -9.15
C SER A 280 16.88 -1.83 -9.01
N CYS A 281 17.01 -2.64 -7.97
CA CYS A 281 18.17 -3.50 -7.73
C CYS A 281 17.77 -4.86 -7.15
N LEU A 282 18.67 -5.83 -7.28
CA LEU A 282 18.60 -7.11 -6.59
C LEU A 282 19.22 -7.00 -5.19
N TRP A 283 18.95 -7.99 -4.35
CA TRP A 283 19.54 -8.08 -3.01
C TRP A 283 21.07 -8.04 -3.02
N SER A 284 21.71 -8.77 -3.94
CA SER A 284 23.16 -8.82 -4.05
C SER A 284 23.80 -7.46 -4.39
N ASP A 285 23.07 -6.59 -5.11
CA ASP A 285 23.55 -5.24 -5.43
C ASP A 285 23.33 -4.28 -4.25
N TYR A 286 22.27 -4.50 -3.47
CA TYR A 286 22.06 -3.81 -2.20
C TYR A 286 23.19 -4.12 -1.19
N GLU A 287 23.54 -5.39 -0.99
CA GLU A 287 24.59 -5.80 -0.03
C GLU A 287 25.98 -5.29 -0.41
N LYS A 288 26.31 -5.24 -1.71
CA LYS A 288 27.60 -4.69 -2.19
C LYS A 288 27.81 -3.22 -1.80
N LYS A 289 26.75 -2.50 -1.46
CA LYS A 289 26.83 -1.12 -1.02
C LYS A 289 27.22 -1.00 0.46
N ASP A 290 26.69 -1.85 1.33
CA ASP A 290 27.06 -1.88 2.75
C ASP A 290 28.56 -2.15 2.91
N LEU A 291 29.11 -3.01 2.05
CA LEU A 291 30.56 -3.29 2.01
C LEU A 291 31.41 -2.06 1.64
N LYS A 292 30.90 -1.12 0.85
CA LYS A 292 31.62 0.12 0.50
C LYS A 292 31.58 1.17 1.61
N VAL A 293 30.48 1.23 2.38
CA VAL A 293 30.36 2.13 3.53
C VAL A 293 31.28 1.67 4.66
N MET A 294 31.37 0.36 4.93
CA MET A 294 32.29 -0.18 5.93
C MET A 294 33.77 -0.01 5.55
N ALA A 295 34.12 -0.11 4.26
CA ALA A 295 35.50 0.09 3.80
C ALA A 295 35.96 1.56 3.86
N MET A 296 35.04 2.53 3.88
CA MET A 296 35.37 3.95 4.09
C MET A 296 35.45 4.32 5.57
N SER A 297 34.65 3.69 6.44
CA SER A 297 34.67 3.92 7.90
C SER A 297 35.88 3.32 8.62
N MET A 298 36.58 2.35 8.01
CA MET A 298 37.82 1.77 8.55
C MET A 298 39.11 2.51 8.13
N LYS A 299 38.99 3.68 7.48
CA LYS A 299 40.13 4.49 7.03
C LYS A 299 40.35 5.79 7.81
N ASP A 300 39.61 6.01 8.89
CA ASP A 300 39.81 7.13 9.82
C ASP A 300 40.54 6.69 11.09
#